data_AF-A0A521YWL3-F1
#
_entry.id   AF-A0A521YWL3-F1
#
_cell.length_a   1.000
_cell.length_b   1.000
_cell.length_c   1.000
_cell.angle_alpha   90.00
_cell.angle_beta   90.00
_cell.angle_gamma   90.00
#
_symmetry.space_group_name_H-M   'P 1'
#
loop_
_entity.id
_entity.type
_entity.pdbx_description
1 polymer ?
#
loop_
_entity_poly.entity_id
_entity_poly.type
_entity_poly.pdbx_seq_one_letter_code
_entity_poly.pdbx_strand_id
1 'polypeptide(L)'
;AQGPIRFELDAAPAAETWTRHFPGRTMRSHMRLVEGGTRERLGAADLRFTLHAADGALVMQLRAMRFLGVPCPRWLLPRIVAQETGDAQGRLHFHVAASVPGVGLVTRYRGWLDVAAARQMPAASSAARSPDRTAPSI
;
A
#
# COMPACT_ATOMS: atom_id res chain seq x y z
N ALA A 1 7.99 -15.66 -8.96
CA ALA A 1 9.43 -15.33 -8.80
C ALA A 1 9.73 -15.22 -7.31
N GLN A 2 10.72 -15.95 -6.80
CA GLN A 2 11.28 -15.76 -5.46
C GLN A 2 12.55 -14.93 -5.59
N GLY A 3 12.67 -13.88 -4.78
CA GLY A 3 13.79 -12.96 -4.78
C GLY A 3 13.54 -11.83 -3.78
N PRO A 4 14.57 -11.08 -3.36
CA PRO A 4 14.40 -9.94 -2.47
C PRO A 4 13.47 -8.92 -3.13
N ILE A 5 12.33 -8.65 -2.49
CA ILE A 5 11.42 -7.58 -2.90
C ILE A 5 11.85 -6.35 -2.12
N ARG A 6 12.24 -5.29 -2.82
CA ARG A 6 12.53 -4.00 -2.18
C ARG A 6 11.22 -3.24 -2.02
N PHE A 7 11.00 -2.75 -0.81
CA PHE A 7 9.87 -1.90 -0.47
C PHE A 7 10.39 -0.50 -0.16
N GLU A 8 9.66 0.49 -0.65
CA GLU A 8 9.84 1.90 -0.32
C GLU A 8 8.50 2.41 0.21
N LEU A 9 8.56 3.06 1.35
CA LEU A 9 7.42 3.66 2.03
C LEU A 9 7.69 5.15 2.19
N ASP A 10 6.86 5.97 1.58
CA ASP A 10 6.76 7.40 1.85
C ASP A 10 5.51 7.62 2.71
N ALA A 11 5.72 7.83 4.01
CA ALA A 11 4.65 7.93 5.00
C ALA A 11 4.43 9.38 5.44
N ALA A 12 3.21 9.86 5.26
CA ALA A 12 2.69 11.09 5.81
C ALA A 12 1.53 10.78 6.79
N PRO A 13 1.19 11.69 7.73
CA PRO A 13 0.21 11.40 8.78
C PRO A 13 -1.16 10.89 8.34
N ALA A 14 -1.61 11.24 7.13
CA ALA A 14 -2.91 10.84 6.59
C ALA A 14 -2.82 10.00 5.30
N ALA A 15 -1.62 9.77 4.78
CA ALA A 15 -1.42 9.12 3.49
C ALA A 15 -0.05 8.46 3.41
N GLU A 16 0.00 7.31 2.77
CA GLU A 16 1.22 6.55 2.53
C GLU A 16 1.31 6.20 1.05
N THR A 17 2.50 6.36 0.48
CA THR A 17 2.80 5.85 -0.85
C THR A 17 3.74 4.66 -0.72
N TRP A 18 3.24 3.50 -1.16
CA TRP A 18 3.96 2.25 -1.14
C TRP A 18 4.49 1.95 -2.53
N THR A 19 5.80 1.77 -2.67
CA THR A 19 6.43 1.31 -3.91
C THR A 19 7.09 -0.04 -3.66
N ARG A 20 6.70 -1.04 -4.46
CA ARG A 20 7.17 -2.43 -4.36
C ARG A 20 7.89 -2.78 -5.65
N HIS A 21 9.18 -3.06 -5.54
CA HIS A 21 10.04 -3.40 -6.67
C HIS A 21 10.15 -4.91 -6.79
N PHE A 22 9.39 -5.49 -7.73
CA PHE A 22 9.50 -6.88 -8.13
C PHE A 22 10.44 -7.01 -9.33
N PRO A 23 11.07 -8.18 -9.55
CA PRO A 23 11.82 -8.44 -10.78
C PRO A 23 10.96 -8.15 -12.01
N GLY A 24 11.35 -7.17 -12.81
CA GLY A 24 10.65 -6.76 -14.04
C GLY A 24 9.36 -5.97 -13.86
N ARG A 25 8.94 -5.63 -12.63
CA ARG A 25 7.72 -4.83 -12.39
C ARG A 25 7.80 -4.00 -11.11
N THR A 26 7.50 -2.71 -11.24
CA THR A 26 7.27 -1.83 -10.08
C THR A 26 5.78 -1.68 -9.84
N MET A 27 5.33 -1.93 -8.62
CA MET A 27 3.96 -1.71 -8.18
C MET A 27 3.92 -0.54 -7.21
N ARG A 28 3.14 0.49 -7.52
CA ARG A 28 2.92 1.64 -6.63
C ARG A 28 1.48 1.69 -6.19
N SER A 29 1.24 1.84 -4.89
CA SER A 29 -0.08 2.11 -4.33
C SER A 29 -0.07 3.31 -3.41
N HIS A 30 -1.21 3.96 -3.32
CA HIS A 30 -1.43 5.13 -2.48
C HIS A 30 -2.51 4.77 -1.47
N MET A 31 -2.13 4.66 -0.21
CA MET A 31 -3.04 4.41 0.90
C MET A 31 -3.35 5.72 1.61
N ARG A 32 -4.60 5.91 2.01
CA ARG A 32 -5.03 7.07 2.80
C ARG A 32 -5.89 6.61 3.95
N LEU A 33 -5.76 7.30 5.08
CA LEU A 33 -6.69 7.13 6.17
C LEU A 33 -8.06 7.70 5.76
N VAL A 34 -9.11 6.95 6.05
CA VAL A 34 -10.51 7.37 5.85
C VAL A 34 -11.30 7.02 7.10
N GLU A 35 -12.52 7.53 7.21
CA GLU A 35 -13.40 7.16 8.32
C GLU A 35 -13.61 5.64 8.36
N GLY A 36 -13.35 5.03 9.52
CA GLY A 36 -13.52 3.59 9.73
C GLY A 36 -12.46 2.69 9.10
N GLY A 37 -11.37 3.22 8.53
CA GLY A 37 -10.30 2.38 7.98
C GLY A 37 -9.33 3.08 7.04
N THR A 38 -8.83 2.34 6.05
CA THR A 38 -7.96 2.90 5.00
C THR A 38 -8.51 2.61 3.62
N ARG A 39 -8.17 3.49 2.68
CA ARG A 39 -8.45 3.31 1.26
C ARG A 39 -7.13 3.27 0.50
N GLU A 40 -6.86 2.17 -0.18
CA GLU A 40 -5.65 1.98 -1.00
C GLU A 40 -6.03 1.99 -2.48
N ARG A 41 -5.34 2.80 -3.27
CA ARG A 41 -5.42 2.78 -4.73
C ARG A 41 -4.19 2.12 -5.31
N LEU A 42 -4.37 1.01 -6.01
CA LEU A 42 -3.33 0.26 -6.71
C LEU A 42 -3.71 0.16 -8.19
N GLY A 43 -3.19 1.07 -9.02
CA GLY A 43 -3.57 1.16 -10.43
C GLY A 43 -5.09 1.36 -10.61
N ALA A 44 -5.74 0.42 -11.30
CA ALA A 44 -7.18 0.41 -11.54
C ALA A 44 -8.01 -0.15 -10.36
N ALA A 45 -7.35 -0.69 -9.33
CA ALA A 45 -7.99 -1.21 -8.14
C ALA A 45 -8.10 -0.12 -7.05
N ASP A 46 -9.29 -0.02 -6.48
CA ASP A 46 -9.60 0.77 -5.30
C ASP A 46 -10.03 -0.18 -4.20
N LEU A 47 -9.26 -0.25 -3.12
CA LEU A 47 -9.42 -1.20 -2.03
C LEU A 47 -9.76 -0.45 -0.76
N ARG A 48 -10.72 -0.96 0.01
CA ARG A 48 -11.09 -0.41 1.32
C ARG A 48 -10.82 -1.45 2.40
N PHE A 49 -10.01 -1.08 3.38
CA PHE A 49 -9.61 -1.94 4.48
C PHE A 49 -10.18 -1.43 5.79
N THR A 50 -10.58 -2.36 6.66
CA THR A 50 -10.82 -2.06 8.08
C THR A 50 -9.57 -2.37 8.88
N LEU A 51 -9.25 -1.49 9.82
CA LEU A 51 -8.11 -1.61 10.73
C LEU A 51 -8.60 -2.15 12.07
N HIS A 52 -7.86 -3.09 12.64
CA HIS A 52 -8.07 -3.58 13.99
C HIS A 52 -6.73 -3.93 14.62
N ALA A 53 -6.55 -3.54 15.88
CA ALA A 53 -5.41 -3.99 16.68
C ALA A 53 -5.80 -5.30 17.35
N ALA A 54 -4.99 -6.34 17.17
CA ALA A 54 -5.18 -7.65 17.78
C ALA A 54 -3.80 -8.25 18.09
N ASP A 55 -3.61 -8.73 19.32
CA ASP A 55 -2.39 -9.43 19.76
C ASP A 55 -1.08 -8.65 19.50
N GLY A 56 -1.11 -7.33 19.66
CA GLY A 56 0.04 -6.45 19.39
C GLY A 56 0.35 -6.24 17.90
N ALA A 57 -0.52 -6.71 17.02
CA ALA A 57 -0.46 -6.49 15.58
C ALA A 57 -1.55 -5.53 15.12
N LEU A 58 -1.22 -4.66 14.18
CA LEU A 58 -2.20 -3.96 13.37
C LEU A 58 -2.62 -4.87 12.22
N VAL A 59 -3.91 -5.15 12.11
CA VAL A 59 -4.46 -6.02 11.07
C VAL A 59 -5.38 -5.21 10.17
N MET A 60 -5.09 -5.26 8.87
CA MET A 60 -5.85 -4.66 7.79
C MET A 60 -6.56 -5.75 7.00
N GLN A 61 -7.88 -5.68 6.95
CA GLN A 61 -8.71 -6.65 6.23
C GLN A 61 -9.52 -5.95 5.13
N LEU A 62 -9.46 -6.50 3.91
CA LEU A 62 -10.23 -5.96 2.79
C LEU A 62 -11.72 -6.14 3.03
N ARG A 63 -12.48 -5.04 2.92
CA ARG A 63 -13.94 -5.01 3.04
C ARG A 63 -14.67 -4.76 1.74
N ALA A 64 -14.08 -3.97 0.85
CA ALA A 64 -14.66 -3.66 -0.45
C ALA A 64 -13.56 -3.39 -1.46
N MET A 65 -13.87 -3.67 -2.72
CA MET A 65 -12.99 -3.39 -3.85
C MET A 65 -13.81 -2.82 -5.00
N ARG A 66 -13.25 -1.86 -5.72
CA ARG A 66 -13.70 -1.49 -7.06
C ARG A 66 -12.57 -1.73 -8.04
N PHE A 67 -12.89 -2.25 -9.21
CA PHE A 67 -11.94 -2.42 -10.30
C PHE A 67 -12.48 -1.67 -11.51
N LEU A 68 -11.68 -0.76 -12.08
CA LEU A 68 -12.11 0.14 -13.15
C LEU A 68 -13.39 0.93 -12.80
N GLY A 69 -13.57 1.26 -11.52
CA GLY A 69 -14.75 1.98 -11.01
C GLY A 69 -15.97 1.10 -10.72
N VAL A 70 -15.98 -0.17 -11.14
CA VAL A 70 -17.08 -1.11 -10.90
C VAL A 70 -16.91 -1.81 -9.55
N PRO A 71 -17.93 -1.83 -8.67
CA PRO A 71 -17.89 -2.58 -7.41
C PRO A 71 -17.66 -4.08 -7.66
N CYS A 72 -16.70 -4.66 -6.97
CA CYS A 72 -16.44 -6.09 -7.02
C CYS A 72 -17.57 -6.85 -6.28
N PRO A 73 -18.24 -7.83 -6.90
CA PRO A 73 -19.24 -8.66 -6.23
C PRO A 73 -18.63 -9.43 -5.05
N ARG A 74 -19.40 -9.62 -3.97
CA ARG A 74 -18.91 -10.26 -2.73
C ARG A 74 -18.35 -11.68 -2.95
N TRP A 75 -18.88 -12.42 -3.91
CA TRP A 75 -18.43 -13.77 -4.24
C TRP A 75 -17.11 -13.81 -5.01
N LEU A 76 -16.68 -12.69 -5.60
CA LEU A 76 -15.40 -12.54 -6.30
C LEU A 76 -14.39 -11.72 -5.49
N LEU A 77 -14.83 -11.09 -4.40
CA LEU A 77 -14.01 -10.21 -3.59
C LEU A 77 -12.78 -10.98 -3.07
N PRO A 78 -11.55 -10.51 -3.35
CA PRO A 78 -10.35 -11.13 -2.81
C PRO A 78 -10.36 -11.09 -1.28
N ARG A 79 -9.84 -12.14 -0.64
CA ARG A 79 -9.51 -12.09 0.78
C ARG A 79 -8.08 -11.59 0.90
N ILE A 80 -7.94 -10.35 1.36
CA ILE A 80 -6.63 -9.75 1.64
C ILE A 80 -6.53 -9.47 3.13
N VAL A 81 -5.46 -9.97 3.73
CA VAL A 81 -5.07 -9.68 5.10
C VAL A 81 -3.64 -9.18 5.08
N ALA A 82 -3.43 -7.97 5.62
CA ALA A 82 -2.12 -7.45 5.92
C ALA A 82 -2.01 -7.30 7.44
N GLN A 83 -0.93 -7.83 8.02
CA GLN A 83 -0.63 -7.74 9.44
C GLN A 83 0.69 -7.03 9.61
N GLU A 84 0.76 -6.12 10.56
CA GLU A 84 1.94 -5.33 10.85
C GLU A 84 2.25 -5.37 12.34
N THR A 85 3.51 -5.59 12.70
CA THR A 85 4.00 -5.60 14.09
C THR A 85 5.30 -4.81 14.20
N GLY A 86 5.47 -4.10 15.30
CA GLY A 86 6.74 -3.46 15.64
C GLY A 86 7.58 -4.37 16.54
N ASP A 87 8.90 -4.36 16.36
CA ASP A 87 9.83 -4.97 17.32
C ASP A 87 10.61 -3.93 18.13
N ALA A 88 11.31 -4.39 19.17
CA ALA A 88 12.13 -3.54 20.03
C ALA A 88 13.35 -2.93 19.32
N GLN A 89 13.71 -3.42 18.14
CA GLN A 89 14.79 -2.91 17.31
C GLN A 89 14.31 -1.82 16.34
N GLY A 90 13.03 -1.41 16.41
CA GLY A 90 12.46 -0.38 15.55
C GLY A 90 12.17 -0.88 14.13
N ARG A 91 12.02 -2.19 13.94
CA ARG A 91 11.60 -2.76 12.65
C ARG A 91 10.09 -2.95 12.63
N LEU A 92 9.48 -2.53 11.53
CA LEU A 92 8.09 -2.81 11.19
C LEU A 92 8.05 -4.10 10.38
N HIS A 93 7.63 -5.20 10.99
CA HIS A 93 7.40 -6.47 10.32
C HIS A 93 6.02 -6.44 9.69
N PHE A 94 5.93 -6.91 8.45
CA PHE A 94 4.67 -7.00 7.72
C PHE A 94 4.50 -8.39 7.11
N HIS A 95 3.26 -8.87 7.14
CA HIS A 95 2.84 -10.11 6.52
C HIS A 95 1.58 -9.85 5.71
N VAL A 96 1.65 -10.07 4.41
CA VAL A 96 0.54 -9.83 3.48
C VAL A 96 0.20 -11.12 2.77
N ALA A 97 -1.09 -11.46 2.77
CA ALA A 97 -1.64 -12.56 2.01
C ALA A 97 -2.87 -12.10 1.24
N ALA A 98 -2.93 -12.43 -0.06
CA ALA A 98 -4.11 -12.22 -0.89
C ALA A 98 -4.51 -13.55 -1.55
N SER A 99 -5.78 -13.90 -1.40
CA SER A 99 -6.41 -15.01 -2.12
C SER A 99 -7.66 -14.53 -2.85
N VAL A 100 -7.99 -15.19 -3.95
CA VAL A 100 -9.17 -14.87 -4.77
C VAL A 100 -10.09 -16.09 -4.78
N PRO A 101 -11.41 -15.91 -4.55
CA PRO A 101 -12.37 -17.01 -4.67
C PRO A 101 -12.24 -17.73 -6.03
N GLY A 102 -12.21 -19.06 -6.01
CA GLY A 102 -12.05 -19.89 -7.22
C GLY A 102 -10.62 -20.03 -7.76
N VAL A 103 -9.71 -19.11 -7.45
CA VAL A 103 -8.29 -19.18 -7.86
C VAL A 103 -7.39 -19.69 -6.73
N GLY A 104 -7.70 -19.34 -5.48
CA GLY A 104 -6.88 -19.67 -4.32
C GLY A 104 -5.87 -18.58 -3.97
N LEU A 105 -4.73 -18.96 -3.38
CA LEU A 105 -3.70 -18.02 -2.93
C LEU A 105 -2.96 -17.40 -4.13
N VAL A 106 -3.09 -16.08 -4.30
CA VAL A 106 -2.46 -15.35 -5.39
C VAL A 106 -1.09 -14.81 -4.97
N THR A 107 -0.99 -14.31 -3.74
CA THR A 107 0.29 -13.84 -3.20
C THR A 107 0.36 -14.02 -1.70
N ARG A 108 1.56 -14.33 -1.22
CA ARG A 108 1.92 -14.28 0.19
C ARG A 108 3.36 -13.83 0.30
N TYR A 109 3.59 -12.80 1.07
CA TYR A 109 4.95 -12.35 1.38
C TYR A 109 5.01 -11.81 2.80
N ARG A 110 6.19 -11.96 3.38
CA ARG A 110 6.55 -11.42 4.68
C ARG A 110 7.84 -10.63 4.53
N GLY A 111 8.01 -9.61 5.33
CA GLY A 111 9.21 -8.79 5.33
C GLY A 111 9.24 -7.87 6.53
N TRP A 112 10.25 -7.02 6.56
CA TRP A 112 10.39 -5.98 7.57
C TRP A 112 10.98 -4.72 6.96
N LEU A 113 10.65 -3.57 7.53
CA LEU A 113 11.21 -2.27 7.24
C LEU A 113 11.94 -1.75 8.46
N ASP A 114 13.11 -1.16 8.27
CA ASP A 114 13.78 -0.41 9.33
C ASP A 114 13.18 1.00 9.42
N VAL A 115 12.42 1.26 10.50
CA VAL A 115 11.73 2.54 10.69
C VAL A 115 12.72 3.65 11.10
N ALA A 116 13.83 3.30 11.74
CA ALA A 116 14.88 4.26 12.10
C ALA A 116 15.60 4.78 10.85
N ALA A 117 15.83 3.93 9.86
CA ALA A 117 16.35 4.33 8.55
C ALA A 117 15.32 5.16 7.75
N ALA A 118 14.03 4.83 7.82
CA ALA A 118 12.97 5.55 7.13
C ALA A 118 12.82 7.02 7.60
N ARG A 119 13.11 7.29 8.88
CA ARG A 119 13.06 8.65 9.46
C ARG A 119 14.16 9.59 8.92
N GLN A 120 15.18 9.06 8.25
CA GLN A 120 16.36 9.80 7.78
C GLN A 120 16.26 10.28 6.32
N MET A 121 15.23 9.90 5.57
CA MET A 121 14.99 10.51 4.26
C MET A 121 14.29 11.86 4.44
N PRO A 122 14.91 13.00 4.05
CA PRO A 122 14.18 14.25 3.98
C PRO A 122 13.03 14.05 2.99
N ALA A 123 11.80 14.40 3.41
CA ALA A 123 10.61 14.35 2.58
C ALA A 123 10.96 14.93 1.20
N ALA A 124 10.95 14.08 0.17
CA ALA A 124 11.25 14.53 -1.18
C ALA A 124 10.19 15.55 -1.55
N SER A 125 10.61 16.82 -1.55
CA SER A 125 9.79 17.96 -1.94
C SER A 125 9.11 17.61 -3.26
N SER A 126 7.78 17.57 -3.23
CA SER A 126 6.96 17.56 -4.44
C SER A 126 7.13 18.90 -5.13
N ALA A 127 8.28 19.10 -5.79
CA ALA A 127 8.44 20.14 -6.79
C ALA A 127 7.83 19.59 -8.09
N ALA A 128 6.49 19.53 -8.11
CA ALA A 128 5.74 19.40 -9.34
C ALA A 128 5.94 20.70 -10.14
N ARG A 129 6.95 20.63 -11.01
CA ARG A 129 7.11 21.33 -12.28
C ARG A 129 5.78 21.91 -12.79
N SER A 130 5.56 23.22 -12.59
CA SER A 130 4.62 23.99 -13.40
C SER A 130 5.19 24.09 -14.81
N PRO A 131 4.48 23.69 -15.88
CA PRO A 131 4.80 24.16 -17.21
C PRO A 131 4.33 25.61 -17.28
N ASP A 132 5.29 26.53 -17.28
CA ASP A 132 5.03 27.93 -17.63
C ASP A 132 4.49 27.95 -19.06
N ARG A 133 3.23 28.40 -19.15
CA ARG A 133 2.46 28.45 -20.37
C ARG A 133 2.89 29.71 -21.10
N THR A 134 3.60 29.48 -22.20
CA THR A 134 3.84 30.45 -23.26
C THR A 134 2.54 31.19 -23.60
N ALA A 135 2.58 32.52 -23.54
CA ALA A 135 1.65 33.41 -24.22
C ALA A 135 2.43 34.61 -24.77
N PRO A 136 2.01 35.19 -25.91
CA PRO A 136 2.90 35.84 -26.85
C PRO A 136 3.04 37.36 -26.66
N SER A 137 4.05 37.88 -27.33
CA SER A 137 4.42 39.29 -27.51
C SER A 137 3.27 40.24 -27.84
N ILE A 138 3.33 41.45 -27.28
CA ILE A 138 3.13 42.75 -27.96
C ILE A 138 4.13 43.74 -27.35
#